data_AF-A0A1Q8RHK9-F1
#
_entry.id   AF-A0A1Q8RHK9-F1
#
_cell.length_a   1.000
_cell.length_b   1.000
_cell.length_c   1.000
_cell.angle_alpha   90.00
_cell.angle_beta   90.00
_cell.angle_gamma   90.00
#
_symmetry.space_group_name_H-M   'P 1'
#
loop_
_entity.id
_entity.type
_entity.pdbx_description
1 polymer ?
#
loop_
_entity_poly.entity_id
_entity_poly.type
_entity_poly.pdbx_seq_one_letter_code
_entity_poly.pdbx_strand_id
1 'polypeptide(L)'
;MKQSLRNSRPLLVDFLAKLVQSNSKKIFYTSVVVFAIFRILLLNHSNFHLYLEGYDDLLQIKNSVTLANFEWLGAYTNITMAKNIGFPSFLALAQYLNLPYAFLYGLLIVLASFVFIKAIEPCIKNYRVLFLTYLFVLYIPVNHWGAFRIYRNALVPWLVLLVVSFLIGMFIRRQAAFNQYFLWSFGSFCSIGYFWILREDSVWLLPFIITAIICLIVSNFFYFRKDRGQLFSRIFASLFPLLGICFVTFFVSVMNYHYYGIYATNDRSQTYGAKLMTYLYKIDDGRNNRKNSDVWASKKSFQLAIKASPTLATIKKPLLDNYTAWAGGKSNIKGDLVQWAVRSAMSDKSVGYYNNNAVETNKFYKKVCQELDTAFKSGKLKKKDGIFLSAQTGAFHVKDFSESIGLSLQSTFNILNYQDADPVEEIFHDNFSEKEIAYFQDVLGTAIPRNTVQLININVNQETAKQEFGLTSTIDSMMVKNNALIRNHQLSLKFQKGIVKIYKLISKLMLLCGFLGYIILVVNLFRDKLKVDSNILNFFLAITGCALSGFLNIMVVVLFSRWITRDPNSIIYGYYASSSYVLYSIAMLLGCLVLYLQAKNVYLKKRN
;
A
#
# COMPACT_ATOMS: atom_id res chain seq x y z
N MET A 1 40.30 -29.55 52.14
CA MET A 1 40.59 -28.34 51.32
C MET A 1 40.28 -28.47 49.81
N LYS A 2 39.78 -29.61 49.29
CA LYS A 2 39.44 -29.81 47.86
C LYS A 2 37.94 -29.73 47.50
N GLN A 3 37.09 -29.25 48.43
CA GLN A 3 35.63 -29.30 48.28
C GLN A 3 34.94 -27.93 48.29
N SER A 4 35.66 -26.82 48.50
CA SER A 4 35.07 -25.47 48.48
C SER A 4 35.23 -24.70 47.14
N LEU A 5 35.97 -25.25 46.17
CA LEU A 5 36.22 -24.57 44.88
C LEU A 5 35.26 -24.95 43.74
N ARG A 6 34.23 -25.77 44.00
CA ARG A 6 33.27 -26.21 42.96
C ARG A 6 31.99 -25.38 42.87
N ASN A 7 31.72 -24.49 43.84
CA ASN A 7 30.45 -23.73 43.93
C ASN A 7 30.53 -22.25 43.49
N SER A 8 31.69 -21.73 43.08
CA SER A 8 31.86 -20.32 42.66
C SER A 8 31.89 -20.09 41.14
N ARG A 9 31.93 -21.16 40.34
CA ARG A 9 31.87 -21.07 38.86
C ARG A 9 30.50 -20.68 38.23
N PRO A 10 29.31 -20.91 38.83
CA PRO A 10 28.05 -20.53 38.18
C PRO A 10 27.88 -19.00 38.08
N LEU A 11 28.27 -18.26 39.13
CA LEU A 11 28.08 -16.81 39.20
C LEU A 11 28.91 -16.03 38.18
N LEU A 12 30.16 -16.43 37.95
CA LEU A 12 31.03 -15.73 36.99
C LEU A 12 30.61 -15.99 35.54
N VAL A 13 30.21 -17.23 35.22
CA VAL A 13 29.72 -17.60 33.89
C VAL A 13 28.38 -16.91 33.60
N ASP A 14 27.47 -16.87 34.57
CA ASP A 14 26.20 -16.16 34.44
C ASP A 14 26.38 -14.64 34.33
N PHE A 15 27.33 -14.08 35.08
CA PHE A 15 27.68 -12.66 34.99
C PHE A 15 28.28 -12.32 33.62
N LEU A 16 29.24 -13.11 33.12
CA LEU A 16 29.84 -12.93 31.80
C LEU A 16 28.82 -13.13 30.68
N ALA A 17 27.92 -14.11 30.80
CA ALA A 17 26.84 -14.33 29.85
C ALA A 17 25.86 -13.14 29.82
N LYS A 18 25.49 -12.59 30.98
CA LYS A 18 24.68 -11.36 31.08
C LYS A 18 25.39 -10.15 30.47
N LEU A 19 26.71 -10.03 30.68
CA LEU A 19 27.50 -8.91 30.15
C LEU A 19 27.65 -8.98 28.63
N VAL A 20 27.92 -10.16 28.08
CA VAL A 20 27.95 -10.42 26.62
C VAL A 20 26.58 -10.21 25.99
N GLN A 21 25.50 -10.63 26.66
CA GLN A 21 24.12 -10.44 26.18
C GLN A 21 23.70 -8.97 26.22
N SER A 22 24.07 -8.23 27.28
CA SER A 22 23.85 -6.79 27.41
C SER A 22 24.57 -6.01 26.31
N ASN A 23 25.84 -6.33 26.05
CA ASN A 23 26.60 -5.74 24.96
C ASN A 23 26.01 -6.08 23.59
N SER A 24 25.58 -7.33 23.37
CA SER A 24 24.94 -7.75 22.12
C SER A 24 23.63 -7.02 21.86
N LYS A 25 22.84 -6.73 22.91
CA LYS A 25 21.61 -5.97 22.83
C LYS A 25 21.87 -4.50 22.50
N LYS A 26 22.86 -3.87 23.13
CA LYS A 26 23.27 -2.49 22.82
C LYS A 26 23.76 -2.36 21.38
N ILE A 27 24.62 -3.29 20.93
CA ILE A 27 25.12 -3.33 19.55
C ILE A 27 23.94 -3.48 18.58
N PHE A 28 22.99 -4.38 18.86
CA PHE A 28 21.79 -4.54 18.04
C PHE A 28 21.03 -3.22 17.83
N TYR A 29 20.67 -2.50 18.90
CA TYR A 29 19.92 -1.25 18.75
C TYR A 29 20.74 -0.15 18.07
N THR A 30 22.03 -0.06 18.37
CA THR A 30 22.92 0.90 17.70
C THR A 30 22.97 0.63 16.19
N SER A 31 23.14 -0.63 15.80
CA SER A 31 23.13 -1.02 14.38
C SER A 31 21.76 -0.78 13.73
N VAL A 32 20.66 -1.06 14.43
CA VAL A 32 19.31 -0.75 13.94
C VAL A 32 19.17 0.73 13.60
N VAL A 33 19.64 1.62 14.47
CA VAL A 33 19.60 3.07 14.26
C VAL A 33 20.49 3.49 13.09
N VAL A 34 21.73 3.01 13.02
CA VAL A 34 22.66 3.35 11.93
C VAL A 34 22.07 2.97 10.57
N PHE A 35 21.54 1.75 10.43
CA PHE A 35 20.97 1.30 9.16
C PHE A 35 19.60 1.92 8.87
N ALA A 36 18.85 2.35 9.88
CA ALA A 36 17.66 3.17 9.70
C ALA A 36 18.00 4.53 9.08
N ILE A 37 19.02 5.21 9.63
CA ILE A 37 19.52 6.50 9.10
C ILE A 37 20.01 6.30 7.67
N PHE A 38 20.79 5.25 7.39
CA PHE A 38 21.24 4.96 6.03
C PHE A 38 20.07 4.76 5.05
N ARG A 39 19.00 4.05 5.46
CA ARG A 39 17.80 3.86 4.63
C ARG A 39 17.12 5.19 4.32
N ILE A 40 16.98 6.06 5.31
CA ILE A 40 16.37 7.39 5.15
C ILE A 40 17.22 8.26 4.21
N LEU A 41 18.55 8.25 4.36
CA LEU A 41 19.46 9.00 3.49
C LEU A 41 19.36 8.54 2.03
N LEU A 42 19.26 7.23 1.78
CA LEU A 42 19.04 6.71 0.42
C LEU A 42 17.74 7.25 -0.18
N LEU A 43 16.64 7.24 0.59
CA LEU A 43 15.34 7.75 0.13
C LEU A 43 15.37 9.25 -0.12
N ASN A 44 16.05 10.02 0.73
CA ASN A 44 16.17 11.47 0.58
C ASN A 44 16.88 11.89 -0.73
N HIS A 45 17.71 11.01 -1.29
CA HIS A 45 18.39 11.22 -2.56
C HIS A 45 17.83 10.36 -3.70
N SER A 46 16.66 9.76 -3.53
CA SER A 46 16.03 8.94 -4.58
C SER A 46 15.30 9.80 -5.61
N ASN A 47 15.14 9.26 -6.82
CA ASN A 47 14.27 9.90 -7.81
C ASN A 47 12.82 9.54 -7.49
N PHE A 48 12.02 10.53 -7.13
CA PHE A 48 10.59 10.33 -7.02
C PHE A 48 9.92 10.67 -8.35
N HIS A 49 8.97 9.85 -8.79
CA HIS A 49 8.26 10.09 -10.03
C HIS A 49 7.19 11.15 -9.80
N LEU A 50 7.31 12.26 -10.52
CA LEU A 50 6.40 13.39 -10.47
C LEU A 50 5.59 13.42 -11.77
N TYR A 51 4.27 13.51 -11.66
CA TYR A 51 3.36 13.57 -12.81
C TYR A 51 2.46 14.79 -12.71
N LEU A 52 2.42 15.59 -13.79
CA LEU A 52 1.49 16.72 -13.93
C LEU A 52 0.30 16.39 -14.84
N GLU A 53 0.50 15.53 -15.83
CA GLU A 53 -0.52 15.19 -16.84
C GLU A 53 -1.59 14.21 -16.32
N GLY A 54 -1.37 13.61 -15.14
CA GLY A 54 -2.26 12.63 -14.52
C GLY A 54 -3.24 13.25 -13.53
N TYR A 55 -4.55 13.12 -13.81
CA TYR A 55 -5.63 13.49 -12.88
C TYR A 55 -5.48 12.87 -11.48
N ASP A 56 -4.83 11.69 -11.40
CA ASP A 56 -4.76 10.86 -10.20
C ASP A 56 -3.71 11.32 -9.17
N ASP A 57 -2.53 11.75 -9.64
CA ASP A 57 -1.41 12.21 -8.82
C ASP A 57 -1.64 13.64 -8.36
N LEU A 58 -1.99 14.51 -9.32
CA LEU A 58 -2.26 15.93 -9.07
C LEU A 58 -3.40 16.11 -8.07
N LEU A 59 -4.45 15.28 -8.14
CA LEU A 59 -5.52 15.26 -7.14
C LEU A 59 -4.97 15.01 -5.74
N GLN A 60 -4.10 14.01 -5.56
CA GLN A 60 -3.61 13.67 -4.23
C GLN A 60 -2.68 14.73 -3.65
N ILE A 61 -1.86 15.34 -4.50
CA ILE A 61 -0.98 16.44 -4.13
C ILE A 61 -1.83 17.66 -3.75
N LYS A 62 -2.81 18.05 -4.58
CA LYS A 62 -3.72 19.16 -4.27
C LYS A 62 -4.45 18.95 -2.95
N ASN A 63 -5.02 17.77 -2.73
CA ASN A 63 -5.71 17.45 -1.48
C ASN A 63 -4.76 17.49 -0.27
N SER A 64 -3.48 17.16 -0.45
CA SER A 64 -2.51 17.24 0.64
C SER A 64 -2.23 18.68 1.06
N VAL A 65 -2.16 19.60 0.10
CA VAL A 65 -1.95 21.03 0.36
C VAL A 65 -3.14 21.64 1.09
N THR A 66 -4.38 21.34 0.65
CA THR A 66 -5.58 21.82 1.35
C THR A 66 -5.69 21.22 2.75
N LEU A 67 -5.35 19.94 2.93
CA LEU A 67 -5.35 19.29 4.24
C LEU A 67 -4.32 19.93 5.19
N ALA A 68 -3.11 20.24 4.71
CA ALA A 68 -2.07 20.90 5.50
C ALA A 68 -2.50 22.29 5.98
N ASN A 69 -3.34 22.97 5.19
CA ASN A 69 -3.93 24.28 5.52
C ASN A 69 -5.26 24.19 6.28
N PHE A 70 -5.65 23.00 6.77
CA PHE A 70 -6.91 22.76 7.49
C PHE A 70 -8.20 23.03 6.67
N GLU A 71 -8.12 23.01 5.34
CA GLU A 71 -9.24 23.20 4.43
C GLU A 71 -9.86 21.87 3.95
N TRP A 72 -9.70 20.79 4.72
CA TRP A 72 -10.09 19.43 4.34
C TRP A 72 -9.62 19.08 2.91
N LEU A 73 -10.52 18.78 1.96
CA LEU A 73 -10.16 18.51 0.54
C LEU A 73 -10.35 19.73 -0.38
N GLY A 74 -10.48 20.94 0.20
CA GLY A 74 -10.70 22.20 -0.49
C GLY A 74 -12.11 22.32 -1.11
N ALA A 75 -12.22 23.16 -2.14
CA ALA A 75 -13.45 23.35 -2.90
C ALA A 75 -13.99 22.02 -3.47
N TYR A 76 -15.31 21.88 -3.56
CA TYR A 76 -15.95 20.71 -4.15
C TYR A 76 -15.92 20.79 -5.68
N THR A 77 -15.00 20.04 -6.28
CA THR A 77 -14.80 19.94 -7.72
C THR A 77 -14.86 18.48 -8.20
N ASN A 78 -14.68 18.27 -9.50
CA ASN A 78 -14.73 16.96 -10.15
C ASN A 78 -13.64 15.98 -9.70
N ILE A 79 -12.69 16.40 -8.86
CA ILE A 79 -11.65 15.54 -8.29
C ILE A 79 -11.84 15.34 -6.77
N THR A 80 -12.64 16.18 -6.10
CA THR A 80 -12.97 16.06 -4.67
C THR A 80 -13.70 14.76 -4.39
N MET A 81 -13.34 14.08 -3.30
CA MET A 81 -13.86 12.75 -2.91
C MET A 81 -13.68 11.64 -3.96
N ALA A 82 -12.96 11.86 -5.07
CA ALA A 82 -12.76 10.83 -6.10
C ALA A 82 -11.83 9.70 -5.63
N LYS A 83 -10.99 9.94 -4.62
CA LYS A 83 -10.12 8.94 -4.00
C LYS A 83 -10.13 9.10 -2.48
N ASN A 84 -9.77 8.02 -1.80
CA ASN A 84 -9.58 8.02 -0.35
C ASN A 84 -8.45 8.98 0.10
N ILE A 85 -8.57 9.48 1.32
CA ILE A 85 -7.72 10.56 1.86
C ILE A 85 -6.38 10.10 2.45
N GLY A 86 -6.12 8.80 2.55
CA GLY A 86 -4.99 8.26 3.32
C GLY A 86 -3.63 8.81 2.88
N PHE A 87 -3.30 8.74 1.59
CA PHE A 87 -2.04 9.32 1.10
C PHE A 87 -2.00 10.85 1.14
N PRO A 88 -3.06 11.59 0.73
CA PRO A 88 -3.11 13.04 0.96
C PRO A 88 -2.84 13.44 2.42
N SER A 89 -3.40 12.71 3.39
CA SER A 89 -3.16 12.97 4.82
C SER A 89 -1.71 12.66 5.24
N PHE A 90 -1.05 11.67 4.63
CA PHE A 90 0.37 11.39 4.86
C PHE A 90 1.25 12.55 4.39
N LEU A 91 0.99 13.04 3.18
CA LEU A 91 1.76 14.12 2.59
C LEU A 91 1.45 15.46 3.27
N ALA A 92 0.20 15.67 3.70
CA ALA A 92 -0.18 16.83 4.51
C ALA A 92 0.53 16.83 5.87
N LEU A 93 0.69 15.66 6.50
CA LEU A 93 1.46 15.52 7.74
C LEU A 93 2.93 15.91 7.54
N ALA A 94 3.53 15.57 6.40
CA ALA A 94 4.89 15.99 6.06
C ALA A 94 4.99 17.53 5.98
N GLN A 95 4.06 18.18 5.28
CA GLN A 95 3.99 19.64 5.16
C GLN A 95 3.74 20.30 6.52
N TYR A 96 2.76 19.82 7.29
CA TYR A 96 2.41 20.36 8.60
C TYR A 96 3.58 20.29 9.60
N LEU A 97 4.37 19.21 9.55
CA LEU A 97 5.56 19.04 10.39
C LEU A 97 6.83 19.67 9.79
N ASN A 98 6.76 20.29 8.61
CA ASN A 98 7.90 20.78 7.84
C ASN A 98 8.99 19.72 7.64
N LEU A 99 8.57 18.47 7.39
CA LEU A 99 9.47 17.34 7.12
C LEU A 99 9.50 17.05 5.62
N PRO A 100 10.68 16.78 5.03
CA PRO A 100 10.76 16.28 3.66
C PRO A 100 9.95 14.99 3.50
N TYR A 101 9.17 14.87 2.41
CA TYR A 101 8.35 13.69 2.14
C TYR A 101 9.18 12.39 2.20
N ALA A 102 10.36 12.40 1.57
CA ALA A 102 11.26 11.26 1.55
C ALA A 102 11.72 10.82 2.94
N PHE A 103 11.89 11.78 3.86
CA PHE A 103 12.24 11.53 5.25
C PHE A 103 11.07 10.86 5.99
N LEU A 104 9.86 11.42 5.90
CA LEU A 104 8.67 10.84 6.53
C LEU A 104 8.34 9.44 5.96
N TYR A 105 8.48 9.28 4.64
CA TYR A 105 8.34 7.97 3.98
C TYR A 105 9.39 6.98 4.50
N GLY A 106 10.65 7.40 4.65
CA GLY A 106 11.70 6.58 5.26
C GLY A 106 11.40 6.19 6.71
N LEU A 107 10.86 7.10 7.52
CA LEU A 107 10.42 6.79 8.88
C LEU A 107 9.32 5.73 8.91
N LEU A 108 8.36 5.78 7.97
CA LEU A 108 7.33 4.75 7.87
C LEU A 108 7.94 3.37 7.59
N ILE A 109 8.90 3.27 6.68
CA ILE A 109 9.58 2.01 6.37
C ILE A 109 10.35 1.50 7.60
N VAL A 110 11.14 2.37 8.24
CA VAL A 110 11.90 2.04 9.46
C VAL A 110 10.97 1.55 10.57
N LEU A 111 9.86 2.26 10.81
CA LEU A 111 8.87 1.90 11.81
C LEU A 111 8.26 0.53 11.49
N ALA A 112 7.81 0.31 10.25
CA ALA A 112 7.19 -0.94 9.84
C ALA A 112 8.15 -2.13 10.00
N SER A 113 9.40 -1.97 9.55
CA SER A 113 10.44 -2.99 9.72
C SER A 113 10.76 -3.25 11.19
N PHE A 114 10.87 -2.21 12.02
CA PHE A 114 11.16 -2.37 13.44
C PHE A 114 10.01 -3.05 14.20
N VAL A 115 8.76 -2.66 13.94
CA VAL A 115 7.57 -3.29 14.52
C VAL A 115 7.50 -4.77 14.16
N PHE A 116 7.84 -5.16 12.93
CA PHE A 116 7.95 -6.57 12.53
C PHE A 116 8.98 -7.33 13.37
N ILE A 117 10.17 -6.76 13.57
CA ILE A 117 11.21 -7.38 14.40
C ILE A 117 10.75 -7.51 15.85
N LYS A 118 10.07 -6.50 16.38
CA LYS A 118 9.44 -6.57 17.71
C LYS A 118 8.32 -7.60 17.81
N ALA A 119 7.57 -7.83 16.73
CA ALA A 119 6.54 -8.85 16.70
C ALA A 119 7.14 -10.23 16.94
N ILE A 120 8.23 -10.56 16.24
CA ILE A 120 8.86 -11.89 16.24
C ILE A 120 9.98 -12.09 17.28
N GLU A 121 10.48 -11.02 17.91
CA GLU A 121 11.54 -11.07 18.93
C GLU A 121 11.32 -12.16 20.01
N PRO A 122 10.09 -12.39 20.53
CA PRO A 122 9.86 -13.46 21.51
C PRO A 122 10.20 -14.87 21.00
N CYS A 123 10.08 -15.11 19.69
CA CYS A 123 10.37 -16.39 19.05
C CYS A 123 11.88 -16.56 18.75
N ILE A 124 12.65 -15.47 18.67
CA ILE A 124 14.05 -15.48 18.22
C ILE A 124 14.91 -14.75 19.25
N LYS A 125 15.54 -15.50 20.16
CA LYS A 125 16.38 -14.93 21.22
C LYS A 125 17.78 -14.46 20.77
N ASN A 126 18.12 -14.61 19.49
CA ASN A 126 19.46 -14.27 18.97
C ASN A 126 19.44 -12.89 18.29
N TYR A 127 20.06 -11.89 18.94
CA TYR A 127 20.14 -10.51 18.44
C TYR A 127 20.86 -10.37 17.10
N ARG A 128 21.81 -11.24 16.75
CA ARG A 128 22.46 -11.22 15.43
C ARG A 128 21.49 -11.65 14.33
N VAL A 129 20.70 -12.68 14.60
CA VAL A 129 19.67 -13.15 13.66
C VAL A 129 18.58 -12.08 13.51
N LEU A 130 18.10 -11.50 14.63
CA LEU A 130 17.15 -10.39 14.59
C LEU A 130 17.69 -9.19 13.81
N PHE A 131 18.98 -8.87 13.94
CA PHE A 131 19.60 -7.81 13.16
C PHE A 131 19.62 -8.11 11.67
N LEU A 132 20.01 -9.33 11.27
CA LEU A 132 20.00 -9.73 9.86
C LEU A 132 18.58 -9.76 9.29
N THR A 133 17.60 -10.22 10.08
CA THR A 133 16.18 -10.12 9.74
C THR A 133 15.76 -8.67 9.57
N TYR A 134 16.18 -7.77 10.46
CA TYR A 134 15.88 -6.34 10.36
C TYR A 134 16.42 -5.74 9.07
N LEU A 135 17.69 -5.98 8.74
CA LEU A 135 18.28 -5.52 7.49
C LEU A 135 17.54 -6.06 6.26
N PHE A 136 17.17 -7.35 6.29
CA PHE A 136 16.40 -7.95 5.20
C PHE A 136 15.00 -7.34 5.05
N VAL A 137 14.35 -6.92 6.14
CA VAL A 137 13.01 -6.31 6.03
C VAL A 137 13.09 -4.83 5.68
N LEU A 138 14.11 -4.12 6.17
CA LEU A 138 14.31 -2.69 5.94
C LEU A 138 14.61 -2.34 4.48
N TYR A 139 15.29 -3.25 3.77
CA TYR A 139 15.77 -3.04 2.42
C TYR A 139 15.02 -3.84 1.35
N ILE A 140 13.84 -4.41 1.68
CA ILE A 140 13.02 -5.13 0.70
C ILE A 140 12.80 -4.25 -0.53
N PRO A 141 13.28 -4.66 -1.71
CA PRO A 141 12.92 -4.01 -2.95
C PRO A 141 11.45 -4.25 -3.24
N VAL A 142 10.74 -3.17 -3.52
CA VAL A 142 9.38 -3.21 -4.05
C VAL A 142 9.43 -2.64 -5.46
N ASN A 143 8.48 -3.01 -6.30
CA ASN A 143 8.32 -2.43 -7.63
C ASN A 143 8.58 -0.92 -7.62
N HIS A 144 9.52 -0.46 -8.46
CA HIS A 144 10.03 0.91 -8.38
C HIS A 144 8.93 1.94 -8.65
N TRP A 145 8.11 1.71 -9.67
CA TRP A 145 6.99 2.56 -10.04
C TRP A 145 5.93 2.63 -8.94
N GLY A 146 5.77 1.56 -8.16
CA GLY A 146 4.89 1.54 -7.01
C GLY A 146 5.47 2.29 -5.80
N ALA A 147 6.78 2.18 -5.57
CA ALA A 147 7.43 2.65 -4.34
C ALA A 147 7.95 4.10 -4.40
N PHE A 148 8.25 4.62 -5.59
CA PHE A 148 8.87 5.94 -5.78
C PHE A 148 7.98 6.96 -6.49
N ARG A 149 6.76 6.59 -6.91
CA ARG A 149 5.78 7.56 -7.38
C ARG A 149 5.14 8.30 -6.21
N ILE A 150 4.93 9.61 -6.33
CA ILE A 150 4.19 10.42 -5.33
C ILE A 150 2.71 10.10 -5.39
N TYR A 151 2.37 8.90 -4.92
CA TYR A 151 1.06 8.30 -5.05
C TYR A 151 0.83 7.24 -3.97
N ARG A 152 -0.43 7.03 -3.60
CA ARG A 152 -0.87 6.06 -2.56
C ARG A 152 -0.24 4.67 -2.63
N ASN A 153 0.14 4.18 -3.81
CA ASN A 153 0.78 2.86 -3.97
C ASN A 153 2.10 2.73 -3.20
N ALA A 154 2.79 3.85 -2.94
CA ALA A 154 4.06 3.87 -2.20
C ALA A 154 3.88 3.43 -0.74
N LEU A 155 2.74 3.76 -0.12
CA LEU A 155 2.51 3.47 1.30
C LEU A 155 1.96 2.05 1.55
N VAL A 156 1.32 1.44 0.54
CA VAL A 156 0.59 0.16 0.70
C VAL A 156 1.47 -0.95 1.29
N PRO A 157 2.67 -1.24 0.78
CA PRO A 157 3.48 -2.37 1.28
C PRO A 157 3.84 -2.23 2.75
N TRP A 158 4.14 -1.00 3.19
CA TRP A 158 4.62 -0.71 4.54
C TRP A 158 3.47 -0.65 5.55
N LEU A 159 2.29 -0.18 5.14
CA LEU A 159 1.10 -0.29 5.98
C LEU A 159 0.61 -1.74 6.12
N VAL A 160 0.68 -2.53 5.05
CA VAL A 160 0.42 -3.99 5.12
C VAL A 160 1.41 -4.65 6.08
N LEU A 161 2.69 -4.29 6.02
CA LEU A 161 3.69 -4.77 6.97
C LEU A 161 3.31 -4.43 8.42
N LEU A 162 2.84 -3.21 8.70
CA LEU A 162 2.37 -2.83 10.04
C LEU A 162 1.16 -3.66 10.49
N VAL A 163 0.13 -3.79 9.65
CA VAL A 163 -1.07 -4.59 9.97
C VAL A 163 -0.69 -6.03 10.31
N VAL A 164 0.11 -6.65 9.45
CA VAL A 164 0.58 -8.04 9.64
C VAL A 164 1.45 -8.14 10.89
N SER A 165 2.37 -7.21 11.10
CA SER A 165 3.27 -7.23 12.26
C SER A 165 2.53 -7.07 13.58
N PHE A 166 1.55 -6.16 13.64
CA PHE A 166 0.79 -5.98 14.86
C PHE A 166 -0.08 -7.20 15.20
N LEU A 167 -0.75 -7.79 14.20
CA LEU A 167 -1.54 -9.00 14.39
C LEU A 167 -0.68 -10.22 14.76
N ILE A 168 0.48 -10.40 14.12
CA ILE A 168 1.45 -11.45 14.48
C ILE A 168 1.97 -11.22 15.91
N GLY A 169 2.35 -10.00 16.25
CA GLY A 169 2.88 -9.66 17.57
C GLY A 169 1.86 -9.83 18.67
N MET A 170 0.58 -9.52 18.39
CA MET A 170 -0.56 -9.78 19.25
C MET A 170 -0.78 -11.27 19.45
N PHE A 171 -0.74 -12.06 18.37
CA PHE A 171 -0.91 -13.51 18.45
C PHE A 171 0.21 -14.17 19.25
N ILE A 172 1.48 -13.84 18.97
CA ILE A 172 2.64 -14.35 19.73
C ILE A 172 2.53 -14.02 21.22
N ARG A 173 1.93 -12.88 21.57
CA ARG A 173 1.75 -12.42 22.96
C ARG A 173 0.37 -12.67 23.55
N ARG A 174 -0.41 -13.59 22.98
CA ARG A 174 -1.76 -13.95 23.48
C ARG A 174 -1.80 -14.34 24.96
N GLN A 175 -0.71 -14.86 25.51
CA GLN A 175 -0.56 -15.21 26.93
C GLN A 175 0.15 -14.15 27.78
N ALA A 176 0.67 -13.08 27.18
CA ALA A 176 1.33 -12.01 27.92
C ALA A 176 0.32 -11.22 28.77
N ALA A 177 0.80 -10.40 29.71
CA ALA A 177 -0.03 -9.50 30.49
C ALA A 177 -0.96 -8.65 29.59
N PHE A 178 -2.17 -8.35 30.08
CA PHE A 178 -3.20 -7.68 29.28
C PHE A 178 -2.71 -6.37 28.66
N ASN A 179 -1.97 -5.53 29.39
CA ASN A 179 -1.43 -4.27 28.87
C ASN A 179 -0.52 -4.46 27.65
N GLN A 180 0.31 -5.50 27.67
CA GLN A 180 1.16 -5.81 26.51
C GLN A 180 0.30 -6.27 25.34
N TYR A 181 -0.65 -7.17 25.59
CA TYR A 181 -1.57 -7.67 24.55
C TYR A 181 -2.42 -6.55 23.94
N PHE A 182 -2.95 -5.66 24.77
CA PHE A 182 -3.76 -4.52 24.35
C PHE A 182 -2.94 -3.49 23.57
N LEU A 183 -1.66 -3.27 23.90
CA LEU A 183 -0.78 -2.40 23.10
C LEU A 183 -0.66 -2.90 21.65
N TRP A 184 -0.51 -4.21 21.45
CA TRP A 184 -0.48 -4.80 20.11
C TRP A 184 -1.85 -4.72 19.42
N SER A 185 -2.95 -4.90 20.16
CA SER A 185 -4.30 -4.69 19.66
C SER A 185 -4.55 -3.24 19.22
N PHE A 186 -4.10 -2.26 20.00
CA PHE A 186 -4.19 -0.84 19.67
C PHE A 186 -3.36 -0.50 18.43
N GLY A 187 -2.15 -1.06 18.31
CA GLY A 187 -1.37 -0.95 17.08
C GLY A 187 -2.09 -1.55 15.86
N SER A 188 -2.78 -2.68 16.03
CA SER A 188 -3.64 -3.25 14.98
C SER A 188 -4.83 -2.34 14.65
N PHE A 189 -5.49 -1.72 15.64
CA PHE A 189 -6.55 -0.73 15.42
C PHE A 189 -6.05 0.44 14.56
N CYS A 190 -4.93 1.06 14.92
CA CYS A 190 -4.38 2.20 14.19
C CYS A 190 -3.94 1.81 12.77
N SER A 191 -3.21 0.71 12.61
CA SER A 191 -2.68 0.29 11.31
C SER A 191 -3.78 -0.16 10.35
N ILE A 192 -4.77 -0.92 10.83
CA ILE A 192 -5.92 -1.35 10.00
C ILE A 192 -6.78 -0.15 9.63
N GLY A 193 -7.06 0.75 10.58
CA GLY A 193 -7.83 1.97 10.30
C GLY A 193 -7.16 2.81 9.23
N TYR A 194 -5.86 3.08 9.35
CA TYR A 194 -5.15 3.90 8.37
C TYR A 194 -5.04 3.22 6.99
N PHE A 195 -4.80 1.91 6.95
CA PHE A 195 -4.80 1.13 5.71
C PHE A 195 -6.15 1.20 5.00
N TRP A 196 -7.27 1.15 5.74
CA TRP A 196 -8.62 1.16 5.18
C TRP A 196 -8.92 2.42 4.37
N ILE A 197 -8.37 3.57 4.77
CA ILE A 197 -8.52 4.85 4.06
C ILE A 197 -7.38 5.12 3.09
N LEU A 198 -6.50 4.16 2.77
CA LEU A 198 -5.43 4.38 1.80
C LEU A 198 -5.92 4.19 0.36
N ARG A 199 -6.66 3.11 0.10
CA ARG A 199 -7.22 2.79 -1.22
C ARG A 199 -8.65 2.27 -1.12
N GLU A 200 -9.41 2.39 -2.20
CA GLU A 200 -10.81 1.94 -2.23
C GLU A 200 -10.93 0.41 -2.25
N ASP A 201 -9.88 -0.30 -2.65
CA ASP A 201 -9.82 -1.76 -2.76
C ASP A 201 -9.16 -2.44 -1.56
N SER A 202 -8.93 -1.72 -0.46
CA SER A 202 -8.28 -2.22 0.78
C SER A 202 -8.95 -3.46 1.39
N VAL A 203 -10.17 -3.79 0.97
CA VAL A 203 -10.91 -5.00 1.36
C VAL A 203 -10.17 -6.30 1.08
N TRP A 204 -9.21 -6.34 0.15
CA TRP A 204 -8.46 -7.56 -0.18
C TRP A 204 -7.69 -8.15 1.01
N LEU A 205 -7.30 -7.34 2.00
CA LEU A 205 -6.59 -7.81 3.21
C LEU A 205 -7.56 -8.33 4.30
N LEU A 206 -8.87 -8.09 4.14
CA LEU A 206 -9.88 -8.45 5.14
C LEU A 206 -9.90 -9.96 5.46
N PRO A 207 -9.74 -10.90 4.51
CA PRO A 207 -9.65 -12.32 4.83
C PRO A 207 -8.51 -12.67 5.80
N PHE A 208 -7.35 -12.01 5.69
CA PHE A 208 -6.25 -12.16 6.63
C PHE A 208 -6.62 -11.64 8.02
N ILE A 209 -7.18 -10.43 8.09
CA ILE A 209 -7.59 -9.79 9.35
C ILE A 209 -8.62 -10.64 10.09
N ILE A 210 -9.68 -11.06 9.40
CA ILE A 210 -10.75 -11.89 9.98
C ILE A 210 -10.17 -13.23 10.47
N THR A 211 -9.36 -13.90 9.65
CA THR A 211 -8.74 -15.18 10.04
C THR A 211 -7.84 -15.01 11.25
N ALA A 212 -7.01 -13.96 11.30
CA ALA A 212 -6.15 -13.68 12.45
C ALA A 212 -6.96 -13.42 13.72
N ILE A 213 -8.06 -12.65 13.62
CA ILE A 213 -8.98 -12.39 14.75
C ILE A 213 -9.65 -13.68 15.22
N ILE A 214 -10.13 -14.53 14.31
CA ILE A 214 -10.70 -15.83 14.65
C ILE A 214 -9.66 -16.69 15.38
N CYS A 215 -8.43 -16.78 14.87
CA CYS A 215 -7.35 -17.51 15.54
C CYS A 215 -7.05 -16.95 16.94
N LEU A 216 -7.06 -15.62 17.11
CA LEU A 216 -6.88 -14.97 18.41
C LEU A 216 -8.02 -15.31 19.38
N ILE A 217 -9.28 -15.19 18.94
CA ILE A 217 -10.47 -15.49 19.76
C ILE A 217 -10.46 -16.96 20.19
N VAL A 218 -10.28 -17.87 19.23
CA VAL A 218 -10.22 -19.32 19.49
C VAL A 218 -9.09 -19.63 20.47
N SER A 219 -7.91 -19.06 20.25
CA SER A 219 -6.78 -19.29 21.15
C SER A 219 -7.02 -18.73 22.55
N ASN A 220 -7.57 -17.52 22.67
CA ASN A 220 -7.89 -16.91 23.96
C ASN A 220 -8.98 -17.70 24.70
N PHE A 221 -9.97 -18.23 23.98
CA PHE A 221 -10.98 -19.11 24.55
C PHE A 221 -10.35 -20.33 25.22
N PHE A 222 -9.46 -21.04 24.52
CA PHE A 222 -8.80 -22.22 25.11
C PHE A 222 -7.95 -21.89 26.33
N TYR A 223 -7.24 -20.76 26.35
CA TYR A 223 -6.39 -20.36 27.48
C TYR A 223 -7.18 -19.84 28.68
N PHE A 224 -8.16 -18.99 28.45
CA PHE A 224 -8.83 -18.22 29.51
C PHE A 224 -10.25 -18.72 29.81
N ARG A 225 -10.72 -19.84 29.24
CA ARG A 225 -12.09 -20.38 29.51
C ARG A 225 -12.45 -20.58 30.99
N LYS A 226 -11.45 -20.72 31.87
CA LYS A 226 -11.65 -20.86 33.33
C LYS A 226 -11.79 -19.51 34.05
N ASP A 227 -11.31 -18.42 33.45
CA ASP A 227 -11.38 -17.05 33.98
C ASP A 227 -12.22 -16.18 33.04
N ARG A 228 -13.52 -16.05 33.36
CA ARG A 228 -14.48 -15.34 32.51
C ARG A 228 -14.13 -13.86 32.32
N GLY A 229 -13.55 -13.20 33.33
CA GLY A 229 -13.18 -11.79 33.26
C GLY A 229 -12.01 -11.57 32.29
N GLN A 230 -10.96 -12.37 32.44
CA GLN A 230 -9.85 -12.34 31.49
C GLN A 230 -10.30 -12.75 30.09
N LEU A 231 -11.13 -13.78 29.95
CA LEU A 231 -11.65 -14.19 28.65
C LEU A 231 -12.39 -13.05 27.94
N PHE A 232 -13.32 -12.38 28.64
CA PHE A 232 -14.10 -11.28 28.07
C PHE A 232 -13.20 -10.13 27.61
N SER A 233 -12.28 -9.69 28.47
CA SER A 233 -11.33 -8.61 28.12
C SER A 233 -10.45 -8.97 26.91
N ARG A 234 -10.03 -10.24 26.80
CA ARG A 234 -9.22 -10.73 25.68
C ARG A 234 -10.00 -10.83 24.39
N ILE A 235 -11.25 -11.28 24.43
CA ILE A 235 -12.13 -11.29 23.24
C ILE A 235 -12.40 -9.87 22.77
N PHE A 236 -12.71 -8.95 23.70
CA PHE A 236 -12.88 -7.54 23.37
C PHE A 236 -11.62 -6.98 22.71
N ALA A 237 -10.45 -7.20 23.30
CA ALA A 237 -9.18 -6.78 22.73
C ALA A 237 -8.88 -7.46 21.38
N SER A 238 -9.30 -8.70 21.12
CA SER A 238 -9.22 -9.34 19.80
C SER A 238 -10.09 -8.69 18.73
N LEU A 239 -11.25 -8.15 19.12
CA LEU A 239 -12.20 -7.50 18.21
C LEU A 239 -11.91 -6.00 18.02
N PHE A 240 -11.23 -5.39 18.99
CA PHE A 240 -10.86 -3.97 18.99
C PHE A 240 -10.21 -3.49 17.68
N PRO A 241 -9.34 -4.26 16.98
CA PRO A 241 -8.77 -3.82 15.71
C PRO A 241 -9.81 -3.49 14.62
N LEU A 242 -10.98 -4.16 14.62
CA LEU A 242 -12.06 -3.88 13.65
C LEU A 242 -12.72 -2.52 13.88
N LEU A 243 -12.69 -2.02 15.12
CA LEU A 243 -13.19 -0.67 15.41
C LEU A 243 -12.36 0.40 14.70
N GLY A 244 -11.11 0.10 14.30
CA GLY A 244 -10.28 1.01 13.51
C GLY A 244 -10.94 1.35 12.18
N ILE A 245 -11.54 0.35 11.51
CA ILE A 245 -12.28 0.52 10.25
C ILE A 245 -13.51 1.40 10.47
N CYS A 246 -14.28 1.12 11.52
CA CYS A 246 -15.48 1.88 11.85
C CYS A 246 -15.14 3.34 12.18
N PHE A 247 -14.11 3.56 13.00
CA PHE A 247 -13.67 4.87 13.45
C PHE A 247 -13.26 5.76 12.29
N VAL A 248 -12.35 5.31 11.42
CA VAL A 248 -11.90 6.13 10.28
C VAL A 248 -13.02 6.36 9.26
N THR A 249 -13.87 5.36 9.03
CA THR A 249 -15.02 5.47 8.11
C THR A 249 -16.00 6.52 8.61
N PHE A 250 -16.32 6.47 9.90
CA PHE A 250 -17.17 7.46 10.57
C PHE A 250 -16.54 8.85 10.50
N PHE A 251 -15.28 8.98 10.93
CA PHE A 251 -14.56 10.26 10.95
C PHE A 251 -14.55 10.93 9.57
N VAL A 252 -14.12 10.21 8.53
CA VAL A 252 -14.06 10.76 7.16
C VAL A 252 -15.46 11.12 6.64
N SER A 253 -16.48 10.31 6.96
CA SER A 253 -17.86 10.60 6.54
C SER A 253 -18.45 11.82 7.25
N VAL A 254 -18.15 12.01 8.54
CA VAL A 254 -18.54 13.20 9.30
C VAL A 254 -17.86 14.44 8.75
N MET A 255 -16.56 14.36 8.46
CA MET A 255 -15.82 15.48 7.88
C MET A 255 -16.35 15.84 6.49
N ASN A 256 -16.58 14.86 5.61
CA ASN A 256 -17.21 15.10 4.31
C ASN A 256 -18.64 15.65 4.44
N TYR A 257 -19.39 15.25 5.47
CA TYR A 257 -20.71 15.83 5.75
C TYR A 257 -20.60 17.29 6.20
N HIS A 258 -19.63 17.62 7.06
CA HIS A 258 -19.42 18.99 7.52
C HIS A 258 -19.01 19.93 6.39
N TYR A 259 -18.08 19.53 5.52
CA TYR A 259 -17.56 20.38 4.44
C TYR A 259 -18.42 20.36 3.17
N TYR A 260 -19.12 19.26 2.88
CA TYR A 260 -19.81 19.06 1.60
C TYR A 260 -21.29 18.65 1.73
N GLY A 261 -21.81 18.45 2.94
CA GLY A 261 -23.19 17.98 3.15
C GLY A 261 -23.45 16.54 2.71
N ILE A 262 -22.40 15.76 2.41
CA ILE A 262 -22.50 14.35 1.98
C ILE A 262 -21.87 13.44 3.03
N TYR A 263 -22.68 12.63 3.69
CA TYR A 263 -22.19 11.60 4.62
C TYR A 263 -21.71 10.36 3.83
N ALA A 264 -20.43 10.35 3.46
CA ALA A 264 -19.78 9.25 2.76
C ALA A 264 -18.26 9.39 2.84
N THR A 265 -17.50 8.31 2.65
CA THR A 265 -16.03 8.38 2.60
C THR A 265 -15.49 8.92 1.27
N ASN A 266 -16.09 8.50 0.16
CA ASN A 266 -15.64 8.84 -1.20
C ASN A 266 -16.74 8.54 -2.24
N ASP A 267 -16.55 9.09 -3.44
CA ASP A 267 -17.47 8.96 -4.59
C ASP A 267 -17.32 7.66 -5.38
N ARG A 268 -16.37 6.79 -5.01
CA ARG A 268 -16.15 5.50 -5.67
C ARG A 268 -16.84 4.33 -4.99
N SER A 269 -17.16 4.42 -3.69
CA SER A 269 -17.77 3.32 -2.94
C SER A 269 -19.13 3.64 -2.33
N GLN A 270 -19.38 4.86 -1.83
CA GLN A 270 -20.52 5.12 -0.94
C GLN A 270 -21.57 6.10 -1.47
N THR A 271 -21.22 7.04 -2.35
CA THR A 271 -22.18 8.06 -2.84
C THR A 271 -23.07 7.55 -3.99
N TYR A 272 -24.05 8.38 -4.39
CA TYR A 272 -24.86 8.08 -5.57
C TYR A 272 -24.06 8.14 -6.88
N GLY A 273 -22.89 8.79 -6.89
CA GLY A 273 -21.94 8.72 -8.01
C GLY A 273 -21.46 7.29 -8.25
N ALA A 274 -21.04 6.60 -7.18
CA ALA A 274 -20.67 5.17 -7.25
C ALA A 274 -21.84 4.29 -7.71
N LYS A 275 -23.05 4.58 -7.21
CA LYS A 275 -24.27 3.86 -7.60
C LYS A 275 -24.61 4.08 -9.08
N LEU A 276 -24.44 5.29 -9.61
CA LEU A 276 -24.62 5.58 -11.03
C LEU A 276 -23.68 4.73 -11.88
N MET A 277 -22.38 4.70 -11.54
CA MET A 277 -21.40 3.87 -12.25
C MET A 277 -21.82 2.40 -12.27
N THR A 278 -22.33 1.90 -11.14
CA THR A 278 -22.86 0.52 -11.04
C THR A 278 -23.98 0.26 -12.05
N TYR A 279 -24.92 1.20 -12.23
CA TYR A 279 -25.97 1.06 -13.25
C TYR A 279 -25.40 1.12 -14.66
N LEU A 280 -24.48 2.06 -14.94
CA LEU A 280 -23.88 2.21 -16.27
C LEU A 280 -23.09 0.96 -16.70
N TYR A 281 -22.32 0.34 -15.80
CA TYR A 281 -21.61 -0.91 -16.08
C TYR A 281 -22.52 -2.11 -16.31
N LYS A 282 -23.74 -2.07 -15.74
CA LYS A 282 -24.75 -3.13 -15.85
C LYS A 282 -25.62 -3.05 -17.10
N ILE A 283 -25.61 -1.93 -17.83
CA ILE A 283 -26.41 -1.81 -19.05
C ILE A 283 -25.87 -2.80 -20.09
N ASP A 284 -26.75 -3.68 -20.57
CA ASP A 284 -26.50 -4.48 -21.76
C ASP A 284 -26.82 -3.63 -23.00
N ASP A 285 -25.80 -3.42 -23.83
CA ASP A 285 -25.91 -2.68 -25.08
C ASP A 285 -26.11 -3.60 -26.31
N GLY A 286 -26.35 -4.90 -26.08
CA GLY A 286 -26.61 -5.90 -27.10
C GLY A 286 -25.36 -6.34 -27.86
N ARG A 287 -24.16 -5.89 -27.46
CA ARG A 287 -22.91 -6.47 -27.96
C ARG A 287 -22.63 -7.76 -27.21
N ASN A 288 -22.18 -8.79 -27.95
CA ASN A 288 -21.62 -10.01 -27.35
C ASN A 288 -20.30 -9.64 -26.65
N ASN A 289 -20.40 -9.12 -25.42
CA ASN A 289 -19.32 -8.54 -24.61
C ASN A 289 -18.23 -9.54 -24.21
N ARG A 290 -18.34 -10.81 -24.63
CA ARG A 290 -17.36 -11.88 -24.37
C ARG A 290 -16.03 -11.68 -25.12
N LYS A 291 -16.01 -10.94 -26.24
CA LYS A 291 -14.77 -10.71 -27.03
C LYS A 291 -14.02 -9.42 -26.66
N ASN A 292 -14.68 -8.40 -26.12
CA ASN A 292 -14.07 -7.12 -25.73
C ASN A 292 -14.17 -6.88 -24.22
N SER A 293 -13.34 -7.57 -23.43
CA SER A 293 -13.36 -7.50 -21.96
C SER A 293 -12.84 -6.18 -21.39
N ASP A 294 -12.29 -5.29 -22.22
CA ASP A 294 -11.64 -4.06 -21.81
C ASP A 294 -12.57 -2.84 -21.81
N VAL A 295 -13.78 -2.94 -22.35
CA VAL A 295 -14.79 -1.87 -22.35
C VAL A 295 -15.92 -2.22 -21.37
N TRP A 296 -15.97 -1.52 -20.24
CA TRP A 296 -16.95 -1.81 -19.19
C TRP A 296 -18.30 -1.11 -19.41
N ALA A 297 -18.27 0.17 -19.79
CA ALA A 297 -19.45 0.94 -20.17
C ALA A 297 -19.21 1.64 -21.51
N SER A 298 -20.01 1.26 -22.50
CA SER A 298 -19.82 1.67 -23.88
C SER A 298 -20.58 2.95 -24.23
N LYS A 299 -20.22 3.64 -25.32
CA LYS A 299 -20.95 4.84 -25.77
C LYS A 299 -22.45 4.56 -25.99
N LYS A 300 -22.78 3.37 -26.50
CA LYS A 300 -24.16 2.90 -26.66
C LYS A 300 -24.86 2.69 -25.32
N SER A 301 -24.15 2.18 -24.30
CA SER A 301 -24.68 2.05 -22.93
C SER A 301 -25.08 3.41 -22.36
N PHE A 302 -24.26 4.45 -22.61
CA PHE A 302 -24.57 5.83 -22.22
C PHE A 302 -25.79 6.38 -22.96
N GLN A 303 -25.90 6.15 -24.27
CA GLN A 303 -27.09 6.56 -25.04
C GLN A 303 -28.38 5.89 -24.54
N LEU A 304 -28.31 4.60 -24.18
CA LEU A 304 -29.44 3.88 -23.57
C LEU A 304 -29.79 4.45 -22.20
N ALA A 305 -28.80 4.75 -21.36
CA ALA A 305 -29.01 5.40 -20.06
C ALA A 305 -29.69 6.77 -20.21
N ILE A 306 -29.23 7.59 -21.16
CA ILE A 306 -29.81 8.91 -21.48
C ILE A 306 -31.27 8.78 -21.94
N LYS A 307 -31.58 7.80 -22.80
CA LYS A 307 -32.97 7.54 -23.23
C LYS A 307 -33.85 7.03 -22.09
N ALA A 308 -33.25 6.37 -21.10
CA ALA A 308 -33.94 5.83 -19.94
C ALA A 308 -34.20 6.86 -18.84
N SER A 309 -33.32 7.86 -18.68
CA SER A 309 -33.34 8.83 -17.59
C SER A 309 -33.54 10.26 -18.11
N PRO A 310 -34.74 10.86 -17.91
CA PRO A 310 -34.98 12.27 -18.22
C PRO A 310 -33.98 13.21 -17.55
N THR A 311 -33.58 12.90 -16.31
CA THR A 311 -32.60 13.70 -15.57
C THR A 311 -31.22 13.64 -16.24
N LEU A 312 -30.74 12.46 -16.62
CA LEU A 312 -29.46 12.32 -17.32
C LEU A 312 -29.49 12.96 -18.72
N ALA A 313 -30.65 12.98 -19.37
CA ALA A 313 -30.82 13.61 -20.68
C ALA A 313 -30.57 15.13 -20.66
N THR A 314 -30.76 15.80 -19.52
CA THR A 314 -30.48 17.24 -19.37
C THR A 314 -29.00 17.59 -19.65
N ILE A 315 -28.08 16.65 -19.41
CA ILE A 315 -26.64 16.83 -19.64
C ILE A 315 -26.12 16.03 -20.84
N LYS A 316 -27.01 15.58 -21.75
CA LYS A 316 -26.67 14.66 -22.86
C LYS A 316 -25.47 15.12 -23.67
N LYS A 317 -25.43 16.40 -24.08
CA LYS A 317 -24.36 16.93 -24.94
C LYS A 317 -23.02 16.95 -24.20
N PRO A 318 -22.87 17.63 -23.04
CA PRO A 318 -21.64 17.57 -22.25
C PRO A 318 -21.18 16.14 -21.94
N LEU A 319 -22.12 15.23 -21.64
CA LEU A 319 -21.81 13.83 -21.32
C LEU A 319 -21.21 13.06 -22.50
N LEU A 320 -21.79 13.17 -23.70
CA LEU A 320 -21.30 12.45 -24.88
C LEU A 320 -20.03 13.10 -25.48
N ASP A 321 -19.89 14.41 -25.35
CA ASP A 321 -18.69 15.15 -25.77
C ASP A 321 -17.50 14.76 -24.89
N ASN A 322 -17.66 14.78 -23.56
CA ASN A 322 -16.64 14.33 -22.62
C ASN A 322 -16.34 12.83 -22.77
N TYR A 323 -17.35 11.98 -23.02
CA TYR A 323 -17.10 10.57 -23.32
C TYR A 323 -16.19 10.41 -24.54
N THR A 324 -16.44 11.19 -25.59
CA THR A 324 -15.65 11.13 -26.83
C THR A 324 -14.22 11.66 -26.60
N ALA A 325 -14.07 12.74 -25.84
CA ALA A 325 -12.76 13.29 -25.47
C ALA A 325 -11.92 12.27 -24.69
N TRP A 326 -12.50 11.67 -23.65
CA TRP A 326 -11.83 10.64 -22.84
C TRP A 326 -11.57 9.32 -23.60
N ALA A 327 -12.30 9.07 -24.69
CA ALA A 327 -12.00 7.93 -25.56
C ALA A 327 -10.75 8.16 -26.43
N GLY A 328 -10.24 9.39 -26.53
CA GLY A 328 -8.97 9.70 -27.20
C GLY A 328 -8.93 9.26 -28.67
N GLY A 329 -10.00 9.55 -29.42
CA GLY A 329 -10.14 9.13 -30.82
C GLY A 329 -10.59 7.68 -31.03
N LYS A 330 -10.73 6.89 -29.96
CA LYS A 330 -11.30 5.53 -30.02
C LYS A 330 -12.82 5.56 -29.89
N SER A 331 -13.47 4.43 -30.23
CA SER A 331 -14.92 4.32 -30.17
C SER A 331 -15.49 4.24 -28.75
N ASN A 332 -14.73 3.70 -27.79
CA ASN A 332 -15.17 3.49 -26.42
C ASN A 332 -13.99 3.69 -25.44
N ILE A 333 -14.33 4.16 -24.23
CA ILE A 333 -13.39 4.27 -23.10
C ILE A 333 -13.11 2.88 -22.53
N LYS A 334 -11.85 2.59 -22.21
CA LYS A 334 -11.46 1.34 -21.57
C LYS A 334 -11.57 1.41 -20.05
N GLY A 335 -11.94 0.28 -19.44
CA GLY A 335 -11.86 0.05 -18.01
C GLY A 335 -12.62 1.04 -17.15
N ASP A 336 -11.98 1.45 -16.06
CA ASP A 336 -12.53 2.31 -15.02
C ASP A 336 -12.49 3.81 -15.38
N LEU A 337 -11.78 4.18 -16.45
CA LEU A 337 -11.58 5.58 -16.87
C LEU A 337 -12.88 6.30 -17.22
N VAL A 338 -13.94 5.56 -17.54
CA VAL A 338 -15.24 6.12 -17.92
C VAL A 338 -15.89 6.98 -16.83
N GLN A 339 -15.54 6.75 -15.56
CA GLN A 339 -15.99 7.63 -14.48
C GLN A 339 -15.50 9.07 -14.67
N TRP A 340 -14.30 9.26 -15.21
CA TRP A 340 -13.70 10.59 -15.37
C TRP A 340 -14.41 11.37 -16.46
N ALA A 341 -14.91 10.68 -17.49
CA ALA A 341 -15.81 11.27 -18.47
C ALA A 341 -17.11 11.78 -17.85
N VAL A 342 -17.74 10.98 -16.96
CA VAL A 342 -18.95 11.40 -16.23
C VAL A 342 -18.66 12.61 -15.34
N ARG A 343 -17.58 12.58 -14.57
CA ARG A 343 -17.22 13.67 -13.65
C ARG A 343 -16.83 14.94 -14.39
N SER A 344 -16.13 14.83 -15.52
CA SER A 344 -15.78 15.97 -16.38
C SER A 344 -17.03 16.59 -17.00
N ALA A 345 -17.98 15.78 -17.48
CA ALA A 345 -19.25 16.27 -18.01
C ALA A 345 -20.08 17.05 -16.97
N MET A 346 -20.09 16.58 -15.73
CA MET A 346 -20.77 17.24 -14.61
C MET A 346 -20.05 18.52 -14.16
N SER A 347 -18.76 18.64 -14.47
CA SER A 347 -17.93 19.83 -14.20
C SER A 347 -17.99 20.86 -15.31
N ASP A 348 -18.54 20.52 -16.47
CA ASP A 348 -18.68 21.42 -17.60
C ASP A 348 -19.38 22.70 -17.15
N LYS A 349 -18.89 23.86 -17.60
CA LYS A 349 -19.42 25.17 -17.19
C LYS A 349 -20.91 25.32 -17.52
N SER A 350 -21.40 24.65 -18.55
CA SER A 350 -22.83 24.63 -18.92
C SER A 350 -23.69 23.79 -17.98
N VAL A 351 -23.09 22.93 -17.16
CA VAL A 351 -23.76 22.01 -16.22
C VAL A 351 -23.58 22.45 -14.77
N GLY A 352 -22.34 22.74 -14.34
CA GLY A 352 -22.05 23.42 -13.08
C GLY A 352 -22.24 22.62 -11.78
N TYR A 353 -22.40 21.29 -11.83
CA TYR A 353 -22.59 20.47 -10.62
C TYR A 353 -21.32 20.42 -9.74
N TYR A 354 -20.15 20.19 -10.33
CA TYR A 354 -18.86 20.21 -9.61
C TYR A 354 -18.29 21.64 -9.43
N ASN A 355 -19.12 22.55 -8.92
CA ASN A 355 -18.76 23.93 -8.58
C ASN A 355 -19.29 24.30 -7.19
N ASN A 356 -18.73 23.69 -6.13
CA ASN A 356 -19.16 23.88 -4.74
C ASN A 356 -20.61 23.50 -4.43
N ASN A 357 -21.25 22.68 -5.29
CA ASN A 357 -22.66 22.26 -5.16
C ASN A 357 -22.79 20.75 -4.90
N ALA A 358 -22.11 20.27 -3.86
CA ALA A 358 -22.02 18.84 -3.56
C ALA A 358 -23.37 18.17 -3.31
N VAL A 359 -24.24 18.82 -2.53
CA VAL A 359 -25.57 18.31 -2.20
C VAL A 359 -26.44 18.18 -3.46
N GLU A 360 -26.42 19.18 -4.33
CA GLU A 360 -27.15 19.22 -5.60
C GLU A 360 -26.62 18.16 -6.56
N THR A 361 -25.30 18.02 -6.65
CA THR A 361 -24.63 16.97 -7.46
C THR A 361 -25.08 15.57 -7.02
N ASN A 362 -25.09 15.32 -5.71
CA ASN A 362 -25.50 14.03 -5.17
C ASN A 362 -27.02 13.80 -5.33
N LYS A 363 -27.86 14.84 -5.23
CA LYS A 363 -29.30 14.79 -5.55
C LYS A 363 -29.54 14.45 -7.02
N PHE A 364 -28.78 15.04 -7.95
CA PHE A 364 -28.84 14.70 -9.37
C PHE A 364 -28.54 13.22 -9.59
N TYR A 365 -27.41 12.72 -9.06
CA TYR A 365 -27.05 11.31 -9.18
C TYR A 365 -28.11 10.39 -8.57
N LYS A 366 -28.68 10.75 -7.42
CA LYS A 366 -29.77 10.00 -6.78
C LYS A 366 -30.97 9.85 -7.70
N LYS A 367 -31.41 10.95 -8.33
CA LYS A 367 -32.56 10.95 -9.24
C LYS A 367 -32.30 10.12 -10.49
N VAL A 368 -31.11 10.26 -11.11
CA VAL A 368 -30.70 9.40 -12.23
C VAL A 368 -30.70 7.93 -11.83
N CYS A 369 -30.16 7.59 -10.66
CA CYS A 369 -30.17 6.20 -10.17
C CYS A 369 -31.58 5.64 -10.01
N GLN A 370 -32.54 6.43 -9.50
CA GLN A 370 -33.94 6.01 -9.36
C GLN A 370 -34.61 5.78 -10.73
N GLU A 371 -34.35 6.64 -11.70
CA GLU A 371 -34.87 6.51 -13.06
C GLU A 371 -34.28 5.29 -13.78
N LEU A 372 -32.97 5.04 -13.65
CA LEU A 372 -32.32 3.85 -14.21
C LEU A 372 -32.81 2.57 -13.54
N ASP A 373 -32.98 2.57 -12.21
CA ASP A 373 -33.55 1.42 -11.48
C ASP A 373 -34.94 1.05 -11.98
N THR A 374 -35.79 2.07 -12.19
CA THR A 374 -37.13 1.92 -12.75
C THR A 374 -37.08 1.38 -14.19
N ALA A 375 -36.13 1.86 -14.99
CA ALA A 375 -35.95 1.38 -16.36
C ALA A 375 -35.47 -0.08 -16.40
N PHE A 376 -34.66 -0.54 -15.44
CA PHE A 376 -34.31 -1.96 -15.32
C PHE A 376 -35.50 -2.81 -14.86
N LYS A 377 -36.29 -2.34 -13.89
CA LYS A 377 -37.47 -3.07 -13.39
C LYS A 377 -38.58 -3.21 -14.43
N SER A 378 -38.79 -2.19 -15.26
CA SER A 378 -39.77 -2.19 -16.35
C SER A 378 -39.30 -2.92 -17.62
N GLY A 379 -38.06 -3.40 -17.66
CA GLY A 379 -37.48 -4.04 -18.85
C GLY A 379 -37.05 -3.09 -19.96
N LYS A 380 -37.19 -1.76 -19.78
CA LYS A 380 -36.68 -0.74 -20.72
C LYS A 380 -35.16 -0.79 -20.87
N LEU A 381 -34.44 -1.20 -19.82
CA LEU A 381 -33.02 -1.54 -19.83
C LEU A 381 -32.82 -3.01 -19.48
N LYS A 382 -31.92 -3.68 -20.19
CA LYS A 382 -31.49 -5.05 -19.90
C LYS A 382 -30.18 -5.06 -19.13
N LYS A 383 -30.06 -5.99 -18.18
CA LYS A 383 -28.83 -6.18 -17.39
C LYS A 383 -27.87 -7.09 -18.13
N LYS A 384 -26.60 -6.68 -18.19
CA LYS A 384 -25.51 -7.51 -18.67
C LYS A 384 -25.30 -8.70 -17.73
N ASP A 385 -25.06 -9.87 -18.29
CA ASP A 385 -24.69 -11.07 -17.55
C ASP A 385 -23.27 -10.95 -16.96
N GLY A 386 -23.05 -11.56 -15.81
CA GLY A 386 -21.75 -11.63 -15.13
C GLY A 386 -21.77 -11.19 -13.66
N ILE A 387 -20.61 -11.38 -13.03
CA ILE A 387 -20.35 -11.16 -11.61
C ILE A 387 -19.77 -9.75 -11.45
N PHE A 388 -20.42 -8.92 -10.65
CA PHE A 388 -19.96 -7.55 -10.34
C PHE A 388 -19.41 -7.52 -8.92
N LEU A 389 -18.09 -7.38 -8.79
CA LEU A 389 -17.41 -7.41 -7.49
C LEU A 389 -17.45 -6.08 -6.74
N SER A 390 -17.60 -4.96 -7.46
CA SER A 390 -17.67 -3.63 -6.87
C SER A 390 -18.44 -2.64 -7.75
N ALA A 391 -18.72 -1.46 -7.20
CA ALA A 391 -19.27 -0.32 -7.96
C ALA A 391 -18.31 0.23 -9.04
N GLN A 392 -17.05 -0.19 -9.00
CA GLN A 392 -15.96 0.32 -9.82
C GLN A 392 -15.54 -0.64 -10.92
N THR A 393 -16.19 -1.79 -11.08
CA THR A 393 -15.77 -2.84 -12.03
C THR A 393 -16.88 -3.22 -13.00
N GLY A 394 -16.48 -3.58 -14.21
CA GLY A 394 -17.35 -4.26 -15.18
C GLY A 394 -17.76 -5.66 -14.74
N ALA A 395 -18.49 -6.35 -15.61
CA ALA A 395 -18.90 -7.74 -15.40
C ALA A 395 -17.73 -8.71 -15.58
N PHE A 396 -17.52 -9.59 -14.61
CA PHE A 396 -16.60 -10.73 -14.72
C PHE A 396 -17.36 -12.02 -15.00
N HIS A 397 -16.74 -12.95 -15.72
CA HIS A 397 -17.28 -14.29 -15.93
C HIS A 397 -16.39 -15.34 -15.26
N VAL A 398 -16.93 -16.55 -15.03
CA VAL A 398 -16.19 -17.65 -14.38
C VAL A 398 -14.83 -17.91 -15.06
N LYS A 399 -14.79 -17.80 -16.38
CA LYS A 399 -13.56 -17.94 -17.17
C LYS A 399 -12.48 -16.90 -16.81
N ASP A 400 -12.89 -15.67 -16.46
CA ASP A 400 -11.95 -14.63 -16.06
C ASP A 400 -11.25 -14.99 -14.75
N PHE A 401 -11.96 -15.62 -13.81
CA PHE A 401 -11.36 -16.11 -12.57
C PHE A 401 -10.37 -17.25 -12.84
N SER A 402 -10.76 -18.26 -13.63
CA SER A 402 -9.87 -19.39 -13.94
C SER A 402 -8.61 -18.96 -14.71
N GLU A 403 -8.74 -18.05 -15.69
CA GLU A 403 -7.59 -17.52 -16.42
C GLU A 403 -6.70 -16.66 -15.50
N SER A 404 -7.30 -15.91 -14.55
CA SER A 404 -6.54 -15.09 -13.60
C SER A 404 -5.70 -15.92 -12.64
N ILE A 405 -6.12 -17.15 -12.28
CA ILE A 405 -5.33 -18.04 -11.42
C ILE A 405 -3.98 -18.37 -12.07
N GLY A 406 -3.98 -18.78 -13.35
CA GLY A 406 -2.75 -19.10 -14.08
C GLY A 406 -1.79 -17.91 -14.19
N LEU A 407 -2.33 -16.74 -14.56
CA LEU A 407 -1.56 -15.49 -14.61
C LEU A 407 -1.01 -15.10 -13.24
N SER A 408 -1.81 -15.26 -12.18
CA SER A 408 -1.39 -14.93 -10.81
C SER A 408 -0.25 -15.81 -10.31
N LEU A 409 -0.24 -17.09 -10.67
CA LEU A 409 0.87 -17.99 -10.35
C LEU A 409 2.16 -17.51 -11.02
N GLN A 410 2.11 -17.15 -12.31
CA GLN A 410 3.27 -16.61 -13.02
C GLN A 410 3.75 -15.28 -12.42
N SER A 411 2.84 -14.33 -12.17
CA SER A 411 3.19 -13.06 -11.53
C SER A 411 3.72 -13.25 -10.10
N THR A 412 3.29 -14.29 -9.38
CA THR A 412 3.86 -14.67 -8.08
C THR A 412 5.32 -15.04 -8.21
N PHE A 413 5.70 -15.85 -9.20
CA PHE A 413 7.10 -16.18 -9.45
C PHE A 413 7.93 -14.94 -9.83
N ASN A 414 7.37 -14.02 -10.62
CA ASN A 414 8.04 -12.78 -10.99
C ASN A 414 8.32 -11.90 -9.75
N ILE A 415 7.34 -11.76 -8.86
CA ILE A 415 7.46 -10.99 -7.61
C ILE A 415 8.44 -11.64 -6.63
N LEU A 416 8.40 -12.96 -6.47
CA LEU A 416 9.36 -13.71 -5.63
C LEU A 416 10.82 -13.53 -6.09
N ASN A 417 11.03 -13.29 -7.38
CA ASN A 417 12.34 -13.02 -7.97
C ASN A 417 12.66 -11.52 -8.08
N TYR A 418 11.86 -10.64 -7.46
CA TYR A 418 12.03 -9.18 -7.52
C TYR A 418 12.11 -8.63 -8.95
N GLN A 419 11.34 -9.21 -9.88
CA GLN A 419 11.15 -8.62 -11.20
C GLN A 419 10.51 -7.23 -11.07
N ASP A 420 10.92 -6.30 -11.93
CA ASP A 420 10.48 -4.89 -11.97
C ASP A 420 10.72 -4.09 -10.67
N ALA A 421 11.57 -4.59 -9.77
CA ALA A 421 12.05 -3.86 -8.61
C ALA A 421 13.27 -2.97 -8.91
N ASP A 422 13.84 -3.09 -10.11
CA ASP A 422 15.00 -2.31 -10.52
C ASP A 422 14.67 -0.81 -10.51
N PRO A 423 15.54 0.03 -9.92
CA PRO A 423 15.37 1.47 -9.96
C PRO A 423 15.39 1.99 -11.40
N VAL A 424 14.48 2.90 -11.74
CA VAL A 424 14.51 3.57 -13.04
C VAL A 424 15.55 4.69 -13.01
N GLU A 425 16.31 4.80 -14.10
CA GLU A 425 17.42 5.74 -14.23
C GLU A 425 16.97 7.13 -14.72
N GLU A 426 15.85 7.17 -15.44
CA GLU A 426 15.28 8.39 -16.04
C GLU A 426 14.67 9.33 -15.01
N ILE A 427 14.76 10.63 -15.29
CA ILE A 427 14.15 11.70 -14.50
C ILE A 427 12.78 12.03 -15.07
N PHE A 428 11.71 11.68 -14.35
CA PHE A 428 10.34 11.77 -14.87
C PHE A 428 9.73 13.19 -14.89
N HIS A 429 10.52 14.24 -14.63
CA HIS A 429 10.08 15.64 -14.63
C HIS A 429 10.86 16.52 -15.61
N ASP A 430 11.47 15.92 -16.63
CA ASP A 430 12.38 16.61 -17.57
C ASP A 430 11.75 17.79 -18.34
N ASN A 431 10.42 17.86 -18.43
CA ASN A 431 9.70 18.93 -19.14
C ASN A 431 9.04 19.97 -18.22
N PHE A 432 9.27 19.91 -16.91
CA PHE A 432 8.63 20.85 -15.98
C PHE A 432 9.23 22.25 -16.13
N SER A 433 8.36 23.26 -16.08
CA SER A 433 8.71 24.66 -15.88
C SER A 433 9.22 24.91 -14.46
N GLU A 434 9.91 26.03 -14.24
CA GLU A 434 10.40 26.35 -12.89
C GLU A 434 9.30 26.56 -11.86
N LYS A 435 8.13 27.05 -12.29
CA LYS A 435 6.98 27.18 -11.38
C LYS A 435 6.52 25.82 -10.88
N GLU A 436 6.50 24.82 -11.76
CA GLU A 436 6.12 23.46 -11.41
C GLU A 436 7.18 22.79 -10.53
N ILE A 437 8.47 22.96 -10.85
CA ILE A 437 9.56 22.49 -9.99
C ILE A 437 9.43 23.12 -8.60
N ALA A 438 9.29 24.44 -8.50
CA ALA A 438 9.14 25.14 -7.22
C ALA A 438 7.92 24.64 -6.43
N TYR A 439 6.79 24.41 -7.10
CA TYR A 439 5.60 23.83 -6.49
C TYR A 439 5.87 22.46 -5.87
N PHE A 440 6.52 21.55 -6.60
CA PHE A 440 6.87 20.24 -6.05
C PHE A 440 7.93 20.32 -4.94
N GLN A 441 8.89 21.25 -5.04
CA GLN A 441 9.90 21.45 -4.00
C GLN A 441 9.25 21.89 -2.68
N ASP A 442 8.27 22.80 -2.74
CA ASP A 442 7.49 23.28 -1.60
C ASP A 442 6.67 22.14 -0.98
N VAL A 443 5.88 21.45 -1.79
CA VAL A 443 4.99 20.37 -1.31
C VAL A 443 5.77 19.18 -0.73
N LEU A 444 6.89 18.81 -1.35
CA LEU A 444 7.69 17.65 -0.94
C LEU A 444 8.76 17.99 0.10
N GLY A 445 9.04 19.28 0.34
CA GLY A 445 10.11 19.74 1.21
C GLY A 445 11.50 19.24 0.77
N THR A 446 11.71 19.06 -0.54
CA THR A 446 12.97 18.52 -1.07
C THR A 446 13.46 19.29 -2.29
N ALA A 447 14.78 19.33 -2.47
CA ALA A 447 15.36 19.95 -3.65
C ALA A 447 15.30 19.00 -4.85
N ILE A 448 14.83 19.53 -5.98
CA ILE A 448 14.65 18.77 -7.22
C ILE A 448 15.75 19.18 -8.20
N PRO A 449 16.48 18.21 -8.81
CA PRO A 449 17.51 18.51 -9.80
C PRO A 449 16.89 19.02 -11.10
N ARG A 450 17.60 19.94 -11.74
CA ARG A 450 17.30 20.52 -13.06
C ARG A 450 18.18 19.88 -14.13
N ASN A 451 17.62 19.62 -15.30
CA ASN A 451 18.38 19.21 -16.47
C ASN A 451 19.01 20.43 -17.18
N THR A 452 19.84 20.16 -18.20
CA THR A 452 20.56 21.21 -18.93
C THR A 452 19.62 22.24 -19.57
N VAL A 453 18.49 21.80 -20.13
CA VAL A 453 17.51 22.69 -20.77
C VAL A 453 16.85 23.61 -19.73
N GLN A 454 16.45 23.05 -18.59
CA GLN A 454 15.86 23.80 -17.49
C GLN A 454 16.84 24.85 -16.93
N LEU A 455 18.12 24.52 -16.80
CA LEU A 455 19.16 25.47 -16.37
C LEU A 455 19.34 26.61 -17.39
N ILE A 456 19.38 26.30 -18.69
CA ILE A 456 19.47 27.31 -19.75
C ILE A 456 18.26 28.26 -19.72
N ASN A 457 17.06 27.73 -19.50
CA ASN A 457 15.82 28.52 -19.45
C ASN A 457 15.78 29.55 -18.31
N ILE A 458 16.61 29.38 -17.28
CA ILE A 458 16.78 30.36 -16.18
C ILE A 458 18.08 31.17 -16.30
N ASN A 459 18.68 31.24 -17.48
CA ASN A 459 19.95 31.93 -17.74
C ASN A 459 21.14 31.39 -16.92
N VAL A 460 21.11 30.11 -16.55
CA VAL A 460 22.22 29.42 -15.88
C VAL A 460 22.93 28.55 -16.92
N ASN A 461 23.96 29.10 -17.59
CA ASN A 461 24.77 28.36 -18.57
C ASN A 461 26.27 28.34 -18.20
N GLN A 462 27.01 27.39 -18.77
CA GLN A 462 28.45 27.18 -18.49
C GLN A 462 29.34 28.37 -18.90
N GLU A 463 28.89 29.23 -19.81
CA GLU A 463 29.64 30.41 -20.26
C GLU A 463 29.45 31.59 -19.29
N THR A 464 28.22 31.84 -18.82
CA THR A 464 27.92 32.84 -17.77
C THR A 464 28.60 32.50 -16.43
N ALA A 465 28.63 31.23 -16.05
CA ALA A 465 29.33 30.73 -14.86
C ALA A 465 30.85 31.02 -14.91
N LYS A 466 31.47 30.88 -16.09
CA LYS A 466 32.90 31.18 -16.29
C LYS A 466 33.23 32.67 -16.27
N GLN A 467 32.24 33.55 -16.45
CA GLN A 467 32.43 35.01 -16.48
C GLN A 467 32.31 35.65 -15.08
N GLU A 468 31.60 35.03 -14.12
CA GLU A 468 31.42 35.57 -12.77
C GLU A 468 32.34 34.90 -11.73
N PHE A 469 33.62 35.28 -11.70
CA PHE A 469 34.55 34.81 -10.66
C PHE A 469 34.29 35.50 -9.30
N GLY A 470 33.44 34.89 -8.45
CA GLY A 470 33.28 35.30 -7.06
C GLY A 470 32.34 34.40 -6.27
N LEU A 471 32.60 34.22 -4.96
CA LEU A 471 31.75 33.46 -4.02
C LEU A 471 30.28 33.98 -3.92
N THR A 472 29.98 35.11 -4.56
CA THR A 472 28.69 35.81 -4.60
C THR A 472 27.92 35.65 -5.93
N SER A 473 28.44 34.94 -6.93
CA SER A 473 27.70 34.66 -8.17
C SER A 473 26.57 33.65 -7.88
N THR A 474 25.33 34.13 -7.97
CA THR A 474 24.15 33.31 -7.68
C THR A 474 24.05 32.11 -8.64
N ILE A 475 24.59 32.28 -9.86
CA ILE A 475 24.61 31.31 -10.95
C ILE A 475 25.54 30.12 -10.65
N ASP A 476 26.78 30.36 -10.23
CA ASP A 476 27.70 29.27 -9.86
C ASP A 476 27.19 28.49 -8.66
N SER A 477 26.62 29.18 -7.67
CA SER A 477 26.01 28.53 -6.50
C SER A 477 24.88 27.59 -6.90
N MET A 478 24.02 27.99 -7.85
CA MET A 478 22.95 27.15 -8.36
C MET A 478 23.48 25.93 -9.14
N MET A 479 24.47 26.13 -10.01
CA MET A 479 25.11 25.01 -10.75
C MET A 479 25.77 24.01 -9.80
N VAL A 480 26.55 24.48 -8.83
CA VAL A 480 27.23 23.64 -7.84
C VAL A 480 26.22 22.84 -7.02
N LYS A 481 25.14 23.48 -6.54
CA LYS A 481 24.07 22.80 -5.81
C LYS A 481 23.37 21.76 -6.67
N ASN A 482 23.03 22.09 -7.92
CA ASN A 482 22.38 21.15 -8.84
C ASN A 482 23.26 19.94 -9.14
N ASN A 483 24.54 20.15 -9.41
CA ASN A 483 25.51 19.08 -9.63
C ASN A 483 25.67 18.18 -8.39
N ALA A 484 25.64 18.76 -7.19
CA ALA A 484 25.66 17.99 -5.95
C ALA A 484 24.39 17.12 -5.80
N LEU A 485 23.20 17.65 -6.14
CA LEU A 485 21.95 16.88 -6.13
C LEU A 485 22.00 15.70 -7.11
N ILE A 486 22.42 15.94 -8.36
CA ILE A 486 22.57 14.89 -9.38
C ILE A 486 23.57 13.82 -8.92
N ARG A 487 24.73 14.23 -8.38
CA ARG A 487 25.73 13.30 -7.86
C ARG A 487 25.18 12.43 -6.72
N ASN A 488 24.50 13.05 -5.75
CA ASN A 488 23.90 12.32 -4.63
C ASN A 488 22.81 11.36 -5.12
N HIS A 489 22.04 11.78 -6.11
CA HIS A 489 21.04 10.94 -6.74
C HIS A 489 21.66 9.71 -7.42
N GLN A 490 22.70 9.89 -8.23
CA GLN A 490 23.42 8.80 -8.88
C GLN A 490 24.06 7.83 -7.86
N LEU A 491 24.60 8.35 -6.75
CA LEU A 491 25.12 7.53 -5.65
C LEU A 491 24.01 6.69 -5.01
N SER A 492 22.88 7.29 -4.68
CA SER A 492 21.72 6.58 -4.12
C SER A 492 21.21 5.50 -5.08
N LEU A 493 21.08 5.83 -6.37
CA LEU A 493 20.69 4.91 -7.43
C LEU A 493 21.63 3.70 -7.51
N LYS A 494 22.95 3.92 -7.44
CA LYS A 494 23.95 2.84 -7.44
C LYS A 494 23.78 1.91 -6.23
N PHE A 495 23.57 2.46 -5.04
CA PHE A 495 23.31 1.66 -3.84
C PHE A 495 22.01 0.85 -3.97
N GLN A 496 20.95 1.47 -4.46
CA GLN A 496 19.66 0.80 -4.67
C GLN A 496 19.77 -0.34 -5.68
N LYS A 497 20.42 -0.12 -6.82
CA LYS A 497 20.71 -1.19 -7.81
C LYS A 497 21.49 -2.34 -7.17
N GLY A 498 22.49 -2.02 -6.35
CA GLY A 498 23.25 -3.02 -5.58
C GLY A 498 22.38 -3.84 -4.64
N ILE A 499 21.48 -3.18 -3.90
CA ILE A 499 20.50 -3.84 -3.02
C ILE A 499 19.61 -4.77 -3.85
N VAL A 500 18.97 -4.30 -4.93
CA VAL A 500 18.09 -5.14 -5.76
C VAL A 500 18.83 -6.37 -6.30
N LYS A 501 20.08 -6.19 -6.76
CA LYS A 501 20.93 -7.30 -7.22
C LYS A 501 21.18 -8.34 -6.12
N ILE A 502 21.44 -7.91 -4.90
CA ILE A 502 21.59 -8.82 -3.74
C ILE A 502 20.29 -9.57 -3.50
N TYR A 503 19.14 -8.88 -3.50
CA TYR A 503 17.84 -9.52 -3.27
C TYR A 503 17.49 -10.55 -4.34
N LYS A 504 17.72 -10.24 -5.62
CA LYS A 504 17.53 -11.18 -6.74
C LYS A 504 18.41 -12.44 -6.63
N LEU A 505 19.59 -12.32 -6.03
CA LEU A 505 20.49 -13.45 -5.80
C LEU A 505 20.03 -14.29 -4.60
N ILE A 506 19.83 -13.66 -3.45
CA ILE A 506 19.48 -14.36 -2.20
C ILE A 506 18.06 -14.94 -2.25
N SER A 507 17.13 -14.34 -3.01
CA SER A 507 15.74 -14.80 -3.10
C SER A 507 15.64 -16.23 -3.61
N LYS A 508 16.48 -16.62 -4.58
CA LYS A 508 16.50 -17.98 -5.14
C LYS A 508 16.82 -19.02 -4.06
N LEU A 509 17.81 -18.73 -3.23
CA LEU A 509 18.18 -19.59 -2.10
C LEU A 509 17.12 -19.56 -1.00
N MET A 510 16.63 -18.37 -0.65
CA MET A 510 15.59 -18.19 0.36
C MET A 510 14.26 -18.83 -0.02
N LEU A 511 13.92 -18.90 -1.30
CA LEU A 511 12.73 -19.58 -1.78
C LEU A 511 12.80 -21.08 -1.46
N LEU A 512 13.93 -21.72 -1.79
CA LEU A 512 14.16 -23.14 -1.50
C LEU A 512 14.19 -23.41 0.00
N CYS A 513 14.99 -22.63 0.75
CA CYS A 513 15.10 -22.76 2.20
C CYS A 513 13.77 -22.45 2.90
N GLY A 514 13.07 -21.41 2.47
CA GLY A 514 11.78 -21.01 3.02
C GLY A 514 10.72 -22.09 2.81
N PHE A 515 10.67 -22.68 1.61
CA PHE A 515 9.76 -23.77 1.29
C PHE A 515 10.07 -25.05 2.10
N LEU A 516 11.34 -25.44 2.19
CA LEU A 516 11.76 -26.57 3.03
C LEU A 516 11.42 -26.34 4.51
N GLY A 517 11.67 -25.12 5.00
CA GLY A 517 11.29 -24.71 6.35
C GLY A 517 9.79 -24.84 6.60
N TYR A 518 8.97 -24.45 5.63
CA TYR A 518 7.52 -24.60 5.69
C TYR A 518 7.08 -26.07 5.68
N ILE A 519 7.67 -26.94 4.86
CA ILE A 519 7.38 -28.38 4.88
C ILE A 519 7.69 -28.99 6.25
N ILE A 520 8.87 -28.70 6.80
CA ILE A 520 9.26 -29.18 8.14
C ILE A 520 8.29 -28.69 9.20
N LEU A 521 7.84 -27.44 9.09
CA LEU A 521 6.87 -26.85 9.98
C LEU A 521 5.53 -27.59 9.94
N VAL A 522 5.03 -27.93 8.74
CA VAL A 522 3.80 -28.70 8.55
C VAL A 522 3.94 -30.10 9.17
N VAL A 523 5.05 -30.80 8.89
CA VAL A 523 5.31 -32.14 9.47
C VAL A 523 5.35 -32.09 11.00
N ASN A 524 6.05 -31.10 11.56
CA ASN A 524 6.14 -30.91 13.01
C ASN A 524 4.78 -30.54 13.62
N LEU A 525 3.96 -29.76 12.91
CA LEU A 525 2.63 -29.38 13.38
C LEU A 525 1.70 -30.61 13.53
N PHE A 526 1.73 -31.54 12.57
CA PHE A 526 0.99 -32.80 12.67
C PHE A 526 1.56 -33.71 13.76
N ARG A 527 2.89 -33.79 13.90
CA ARG A 527 3.56 -34.55 14.96
C ARG A 527 3.17 -34.05 16.36
N ASP A 528 3.10 -32.73 16.53
CA ASP A 528 2.78 -32.08 17.81
C ASP A 528 1.26 -31.98 18.06
N LYS A 529 0.43 -32.62 17.22
CA LYS A 529 -1.03 -32.64 17.33
C LYS A 529 -1.66 -31.24 17.44
N LEU A 530 -1.16 -30.26 16.68
CA LEU A 530 -1.71 -28.90 16.62
C LEU A 530 -1.75 -28.16 17.96
N LYS A 531 -0.81 -28.43 18.88
CA LYS A 531 -0.75 -27.73 20.18
C LYS A 531 -0.69 -26.21 20.01
N VAL A 532 -1.66 -25.54 20.64
CA VAL A 532 -1.89 -24.09 20.54
C VAL A 532 -0.72 -23.27 21.11
N ASP A 533 0.08 -23.83 22.02
CA ASP A 533 1.21 -23.15 22.69
C ASP A 533 2.52 -23.13 21.90
N SER A 534 2.59 -23.83 20.77
CA SER A 534 3.87 -24.05 20.09
C SER A 534 4.32 -22.86 19.26
N ASN A 535 5.63 -22.56 19.29
CA ASN A 535 6.25 -21.65 18.30
C ASN A 535 6.02 -22.13 16.86
N ILE A 536 5.83 -23.45 16.67
CA ILE A 536 5.48 -24.07 15.39
C ILE A 536 4.16 -23.50 14.87
N LEU A 537 3.12 -23.43 15.70
CA LEU A 537 1.84 -22.83 15.29
C LEU A 537 1.97 -21.34 14.95
N ASN A 538 2.76 -20.58 15.74
CA ASN A 538 3.00 -19.15 15.47
C ASN A 538 3.60 -18.93 14.07
N PHE A 539 4.66 -19.66 13.74
CA PHE A 539 5.30 -19.55 12.43
C PHE A 539 4.38 -20.07 11.31
N PHE A 540 3.61 -21.13 11.56
CA PHE A 540 2.73 -21.71 10.54
C PHE A 540 1.67 -20.71 10.12
N LEU A 541 0.91 -20.17 11.08
CA LEU A 541 -0.13 -19.19 10.80
C LEU A 541 0.44 -17.91 10.16
N ALA A 542 1.60 -17.45 10.61
CA ALA A 542 2.25 -16.27 10.04
C ALA A 542 2.68 -16.50 8.58
N ILE A 543 3.36 -17.61 8.27
CA ILE A 543 3.83 -17.93 6.91
C ILE A 543 2.65 -18.15 5.98
N THR A 544 1.70 -19.02 6.37
CA THR A 544 0.50 -19.33 5.56
C THR A 544 -0.33 -18.08 5.32
N GLY A 545 -0.57 -17.27 6.38
CA GLY A 545 -1.32 -16.03 6.27
C GLY A 545 -0.66 -15.02 5.32
N CYS A 546 0.65 -14.82 5.44
CA CYS A 546 1.38 -13.91 4.53
C CYS A 546 1.36 -14.41 3.08
N ALA A 547 1.64 -15.69 2.85
CA ALA A 547 1.70 -16.27 1.51
C ALA A 547 0.34 -16.24 0.79
N LEU A 548 -0.74 -16.62 1.49
CA LEU A 548 -2.09 -16.58 0.93
C LEU A 548 -2.56 -15.14 0.67
N SER A 549 -2.21 -14.20 1.55
CA SER A 549 -2.54 -12.78 1.36
C SER A 549 -1.78 -12.19 0.17
N GLY A 550 -0.51 -12.56 0.00
CA GLY A 550 0.30 -12.14 -1.15
C GLY A 550 -0.28 -12.66 -2.47
N PHE A 551 -0.74 -13.92 -2.47
CA PHE A 551 -1.39 -14.51 -3.65
C PHE A 551 -2.72 -13.85 -3.95
N LEU A 552 -3.56 -13.62 -2.92
CA LEU A 552 -4.85 -12.96 -3.07
C LEU A 552 -4.68 -11.53 -3.59
N ASN A 553 -3.68 -10.78 -3.11
CA ASN A 553 -3.39 -9.44 -3.60
C ASN A 553 -3.05 -9.45 -5.10
N ILE A 554 -2.19 -10.38 -5.54
CA ILE A 554 -1.89 -10.58 -6.96
C ILE A 554 -3.16 -10.96 -7.72
N MET A 555 -3.94 -11.92 -7.21
CA MET A 555 -5.14 -12.41 -7.89
C MET A 555 -6.17 -11.31 -8.13
N VAL A 556 -6.44 -10.48 -7.12
CA VAL A 556 -7.35 -9.33 -7.25
C VAL A 556 -6.81 -8.33 -8.27
N VAL A 557 -5.51 -8.04 -8.23
CA VAL A 557 -4.86 -7.10 -9.16
C VAL A 557 -4.86 -7.63 -10.59
N VAL A 558 -4.54 -8.90 -10.79
CA VAL A 558 -4.56 -9.56 -12.09
C VAL A 558 -5.98 -9.51 -12.64
N LEU A 559 -6.98 -9.96 -11.87
CA LEU A 559 -8.38 -9.95 -12.28
C LEU A 559 -8.85 -8.55 -12.66
N PHE A 560 -8.53 -7.54 -11.85
CA PHE A 560 -8.88 -6.14 -12.12
C PHE A 560 -8.16 -5.61 -13.36
N SER A 561 -6.87 -5.89 -13.54
CA SER A 561 -6.04 -5.24 -14.56
C SER A 561 -6.13 -5.88 -15.95
N ARG A 562 -6.97 -6.90 -16.13
CA ARG A 562 -7.19 -7.59 -17.44
C ARG A 562 -7.59 -6.67 -18.58
N TRP A 563 -8.21 -5.52 -18.27
CA TRP A 563 -8.56 -4.50 -19.27
C TRP A 563 -7.37 -3.64 -19.70
N ILE A 564 -6.32 -3.56 -18.87
CA ILE A 564 -5.06 -2.86 -19.14
C ILE A 564 -4.14 -3.77 -19.95
N THR A 565 -3.90 -4.97 -19.43
CA THR A 565 -2.94 -5.93 -19.98
C THR A 565 -3.33 -7.36 -19.60
N ARG A 566 -2.92 -8.31 -20.43
CA ARG A 566 -2.96 -9.75 -20.12
C ARG A 566 -1.56 -10.38 -20.16
N ASP A 567 -0.52 -9.58 -20.36
CA ASP A 567 0.86 -10.04 -20.31
C ASP A 567 1.27 -10.28 -18.85
N PRO A 568 1.55 -11.53 -18.43
CA PRO A 568 2.00 -11.88 -17.07
C PRO A 568 3.26 -11.15 -16.62
N ASN A 569 4.08 -10.66 -17.57
CA ASN A 569 5.31 -9.92 -17.30
C ASN A 569 5.11 -8.40 -17.24
N SER A 570 3.87 -7.93 -17.32
CA SER A 570 3.60 -6.51 -17.23
C SER A 570 3.88 -5.96 -15.83
N ILE A 571 4.58 -4.82 -15.81
CA ILE A 571 4.90 -4.07 -14.60
C ILE A 571 3.68 -3.66 -13.78
N ILE A 572 2.50 -3.58 -14.42
CA ILE A 572 1.22 -3.21 -13.81
C ILE A 572 0.89 -4.12 -12.63
N TYR A 573 1.20 -5.42 -12.70
CA TYR A 573 0.92 -6.34 -11.61
C TYR A 573 1.81 -6.04 -10.40
N GLY A 574 3.11 -5.84 -10.60
CA GLY A 574 4.02 -5.43 -9.52
C GLY A 574 3.70 -4.05 -8.94
N TYR A 575 3.25 -3.12 -9.80
CA TYR A 575 2.85 -1.77 -9.41
C TYR A 575 1.61 -1.76 -8.49
N TYR A 576 0.55 -2.48 -8.87
CA TYR A 576 -0.69 -2.51 -8.09
C TYR A 576 -0.67 -3.51 -6.93
N ALA A 577 0.06 -4.62 -7.08
CA ALA A 577 0.28 -5.66 -6.05
C ALA A 577 1.61 -5.47 -5.30
N SER A 578 2.01 -4.21 -5.09
CA SER A 578 3.30 -3.87 -4.46
C SER A 578 3.49 -4.49 -3.06
N SER A 579 2.38 -4.77 -2.36
CA SER A 579 2.42 -5.41 -1.04
C SER A 579 2.82 -6.89 -1.08
N SER A 580 2.63 -7.56 -2.21
CA SER A 580 3.00 -8.97 -2.37
C SER A 580 4.52 -9.18 -2.29
N TYR A 581 5.34 -8.21 -2.71
CA TYR A 581 6.78 -8.25 -2.49
C TYR A 581 7.07 -8.45 -1.00
N VAL A 582 6.55 -7.55 -0.15
CA VAL A 582 6.77 -7.59 1.30
C VAL A 582 6.21 -8.87 1.94
N LEU A 583 4.97 -9.25 1.60
CA LEU A 583 4.33 -10.45 2.16
C LEU A 583 5.09 -11.73 1.84
N TYR A 584 5.54 -11.90 0.59
CA TYR A 584 6.33 -13.07 0.22
C TYR A 584 7.75 -13.05 0.77
N SER A 585 8.41 -11.88 0.82
CA SER A 585 9.71 -11.73 1.48
C SER A 585 9.65 -12.16 2.94
N ILE A 586 8.61 -11.77 3.67
CA ILE A 586 8.38 -12.20 5.06
C ILE A 586 8.11 -13.69 5.14
N ALA A 587 7.23 -14.23 4.28
CA ALA A 587 6.91 -15.66 4.30
C ALA A 587 8.17 -16.53 4.07
N MET A 588 8.99 -16.18 3.09
CA MET A 588 10.27 -16.85 2.83
C MET A 588 11.24 -16.71 4.01
N LEU A 589 11.39 -15.49 4.54
CA LEU A 589 12.27 -15.20 5.67
C LEU A 589 11.89 -16.00 6.92
N LEU A 590 10.60 -16.04 7.27
CA LEU A 590 10.09 -16.84 8.38
C LEU A 590 10.33 -18.34 8.17
N GLY A 591 10.16 -18.84 6.95
CA GLY A 591 10.53 -20.22 6.61
C GLY A 591 12.02 -20.52 6.83
N CYS A 592 12.91 -19.63 6.40
CA CYS A 592 14.35 -19.74 6.68
C CYS A 592 14.65 -19.71 8.18
N LEU A 593 13.94 -18.90 8.95
CA LEU A 593 14.09 -18.83 10.41
C LEU A 593 13.65 -20.12 11.10
N VAL A 594 12.61 -20.80 10.59
CA VAL A 594 12.21 -22.14 11.06
C VAL A 594 13.36 -23.14 10.87
N LEU A 595 14.01 -23.16 9.71
CA LEU A 595 15.18 -24.02 9.48
C LEU A 595 16.33 -23.72 10.45
N TYR A 596 16.62 -22.44 10.66
CA TYR A 596 17.64 -22.02 11.62
C TYR A 596 17.34 -22.53 13.03
N LEU A 597 16.11 -22.38 13.50
CA LEU A 597 15.69 -22.84 14.83
C LEU A 597 15.78 -24.37 14.93
N GLN A 598 15.39 -25.09 13.89
CA GLN A 598 15.48 -26.56 13.86
C GLN A 598 16.93 -27.05 13.90
N ALA A 599 17.81 -26.47 13.07
CA ALA A 599 19.23 -26.82 13.05
C ALA A 599 19.91 -26.52 14.40
N LYS A 600 19.58 -25.37 15.02
CA LYS A 600 20.07 -25.00 16.35
C LYS A 600 19.62 -26.02 17.41
N ASN A 601 18.36 -26.46 17.37
CA ASN A 601 17.84 -27.45 18.31
C ASN A 601 18.56 -28.80 18.18
N VAL A 602 18.82 -29.26 16.95
CA VAL A 602 19.58 -30.50 16.69
C VAL A 602 21.01 -30.37 17.20
N TYR A 603 21.68 -29.24 16.94
CA TYR A 603 23.04 -29.01 17.41
C TYR A 603 23.15 -29.01 18.94
N LEU A 604 22.22 -28.36 19.63
CA LEU A 604 22.18 -28.35 21.11
C LEU A 604 21.92 -29.74 21.68
N LYS A 605 21.05 -30.54 21.07
CA LYS A 605 20.80 -31.94 21.48
C LYS A 605 21.99 -32.88 21.29
N LYS A 606 22.93 -32.57 20.39
CA LYS A 606 24.16 -33.36 20.19
C LYS A 606 25.28 -32.99 21.18
N ARG A 607 25.15 -31.86 21.87
CA ARG A 607 26.21 -31.29 22.75
C ARG A 607 25.93 -31.50 24.24
N ASN A 608 24.67 -31.80 24.57
CA ASN A 608 24.23 -32.34 25.85
C ASN A 608 24.15 -33.85 25.74
#